data_AF-A0A2S8PTX1-F1
#
_entry.id   AF-A0A2S8PTX1-F1
#
_cell.length_a   1.000
_cell.length_b   1.000
_cell.length_c   1.000
_cell.angle_alpha   90.00
_cell.angle_beta   90.00
_cell.angle_gamma   90.00
#
_symmetry.space_group_name_H-M   'P 1'
#
loop_
_entity.id
_entity.type
_entity.pdbx_description
1 polymer ?
#
loop_
_entity_poly.entity_id
_entity_poly.type
_entity_poly.pdbx_seq_one_letter_code
_entity_poly.pdbx_strand_id
1 'polypeptide(L)'
;SPLAGVWNESAMQASNEIILCEALIDAMTFWCAGFRNVIAAFGVNGFNREHLAALPYHGVKRVLIAFDRDEAGDRGAANVAADLLEAGIEAWRVQFPPGMDANDYALKSGNAEHALGLALQQAVWLGQGTAPGAVFSHERPVSPSVTEKPHNADVAKPAALAAPPELTVAPVPCERTACGELLMKSGPRVWRVRGMKKSPVPDVMKVNVQVRDETSGLFHVDTLDMYHARHRQNYISTAAQELECELSVIKREAGRVLLMLEQQQDAQQQADAEASGT
;
A
#
# COMPACT_ATOMS: atom_id res chain seq x y z
N SER A 1 -11.05 11.22 -19.56
CA SER A 1 -9.68 11.56 -19.97
C SER A 1 -8.85 11.66 -18.70
N PRO A 2 -7.62 11.12 -18.63
CA PRO A 2 -6.76 11.43 -17.49
C PRO A 2 -6.64 12.95 -17.38
N LEU A 3 -6.76 13.47 -16.16
CA LEU A 3 -6.56 14.89 -15.91
C LEU A 3 -5.07 15.16 -16.10
N ALA A 4 -4.71 16.05 -17.03
CA ALA A 4 -3.32 16.36 -17.28
C ALA A 4 -2.69 16.94 -16.00
N GLY A 5 -1.39 16.71 -15.79
CA GLY A 5 -0.64 17.38 -14.71
C GLY A 5 -0.76 16.80 -13.30
N VAL A 6 -1.64 15.82 -13.03
CA VAL A 6 -1.72 15.16 -11.71
C VAL A 6 -0.83 13.93 -11.69
N TRP A 7 0.25 13.99 -10.92
CA TRP A 7 1.05 12.78 -10.66
C TRP A 7 0.32 11.85 -9.70
N ASN A 8 0.34 10.55 -10.01
CA ASN A 8 -0.28 9.49 -9.20
C ASN A 8 -1.80 9.64 -9.00
N GLU A 9 -2.53 10.03 -10.05
CA GLU A 9 -4.01 10.09 -10.04
C GLU A 9 -4.67 8.77 -9.56
N SER A 10 -4.04 7.62 -9.81
CA SER A 10 -4.53 6.32 -9.35
C SER A 10 -4.61 6.20 -7.82
N ALA A 11 -3.85 6.99 -7.06
CA ALA A 11 -4.01 7.07 -5.61
C ALA A 11 -5.38 7.61 -5.21
N MET A 12 -5.89 8.62 -5.94
CA MET A 12 -7.21 9.20 -5.67
C MET A 12 -8.33 8.19 -5.95
N GLN A 13 -8.14 7.28 -6.91
CA GLN A 13 -9.10 6.19 -7.18
C GLN A 13 -9.07 5.10 -6.11
N ALA A 14 -7.90 4.88 -5.49
CA ALA A 14 -7.67 3.78 -4.57
C ALA A 14 -7.91 4.15 -3.09
N SER A 15 -7.98 5.43 -2.75
CA SER A 15 -8.07 5.92 -1.38
C SER A 15 -8.94 7.17 -1.26
N ASN A 16 -9.74 7.21 -0.21
CA ASN A 16 -10.54 8.40 0.16
C ASN A 16 -9.72 9.46 0.92
N GLU A 17 -8.48 9.13 1.30
CA GLU A 17 -7.54 10.02 1.99
C GLU A 17 -6.27 10.17 1.15
N ILE A 18 -5.85 11.40 0.88
CA ILE A 18 -4.68 11.71 0.05
C ILE A 18 -3.68 12.59 0.78
N ILE A 19 -2.40 12.23 0.69
CA ILE A 19 -1.28 13.08 1.10
C ILE A 19 -0.92 13.98 -0.08
N LEU A 20 -0.92 15.29 0.14
CA LEU A 20 -0.59 16.28 -0.88
C LEU A 20 0.73 16.95 -0.50
N CYS A 21 1.77 16.70 -1.29
CA CYS A 21 3.07 17.32 -1.12
C CYS A 21 3.27 18.49 -2.08
N GLU A 22 4.15 19.42 -1.71
CA GLU A 22 4.49 20.56 -2.56
C GLU A 22 5.32 20.10 -3.76
N ALA A 23 6.42 19.39 -3.51
CA ALA A 23 7.32 18.89 -4.53
C ALA A 23 7.14 17.39 -4.80
N LEU A 24 7.54 16.98 -6.00
CA LEU A 24 7.54 15.57 -6.39
C LEU A 24 8.49 14.73 -5.53
N ILE A 25 9.61 15.32 -5.07
CA ILE A 25 10.59 14.57 -4.25
C ILE A 25 9.99 14.18 -2.90
N ASP A 26 9.24 15.07 -2.24
CA ASP A 26 8.54 14.76 -0.99
C ASP A 26 7.47 13.70 -1.18
N ALA A 27 6.69 13.81 -2.26
CA ALA A 27 5.71 12.80 -2.63
C ALA A 27 6.37 11.43 -2.84
N MET A 28 7.51 11.40 -3.51
CA MET A 28 8.30 10.19 -3.72
C MET A 28 8.92 9.66 -2.41
N THR A 29 9.28 10.53 -1.47
CA THR A 29 9.74 10.13 -0.13
C THR A 29 8.64 9.38 0.61
N PHE A 30 7.42 9.91 0.66
CA PHE A 30 6.26 9.20 1.22
C PHE A 30 6.00 7.87 0.49
N TRP A 31 6.04 7.89 -0.85
CA TRP A 31 5.82 6.70 -1.67
C TRP A 31 6.84 5.58 -1.39
N CYS A 32 8.11 5.94 -1.29
CA CYS A 32 9.22 5.04 -0.95
C CYS A 32 9.12 4.54 0.49
N ALA A 33 8.59 5.35 1.40
CA ALA A 33 8.32 5.01 2.80
C ALA A 33 7.04 4.17 2.98
N GLY A 34 6.31 3.85 1.92
CA GLY A 34 5.15 2.95 1.94
C GLY A 34 3.78 3.64 1.86
N PHE A 35 3.74 4.97 1.95
CA PHE A 35 2.50 5.75 1.85
C PHE A 35 2.19 6.03 0.37
N ARG A 36 1.35 5.19 -0.23
CA ARG A 36 1.07 5.22 -1.68
C ARG A 36 -0.07 6.15 -2.08
N ASN A 37 -0.86 6.60 -1.11
CA ASN A 37 -1.94 7.55 -1.30
C ASN A 37 -1.43 9.00 -1.35
N VAL A 38 -0.39 9.28 -2.14
CA VAL A 38 0.31 10.58 -2.16
C VAL A 38 0.35 11.18 -3.56
N ILE A 39 0.15 12.50 -3.67
CA ILE A 39 0.24 13.26 -4.93
C ILE A 39 1.14 14.48 -4.73
N ALA A 40 1.51 15.15 -5.82
CA ALA A 40 2.35 16.36 -5.78
C ALA A 40 1.67 17.54 -6.49
N ALA A 41 1.78 18.73 -5.89
CA ALA A 41 1.32 19.99 -6.48
C ALA A 41 2.31 20.57 -7.51
N PHE A 42 3.59 20.16 -7.51
CA PHE A 42 4.67 20.75 -8.32
C PHE A 42 4.96 22.24 -7.98
N GLY A 43 5.09 22.54 -6.69
CA GLY A 43 5.45 23.85 -6.14
C GLY A 43 4.31 24.55 -5.41
N VAL A 44 4.64 25.59 -4.63
CA VAL A 44 3.71 26.35 -3.76
C VAL A 44 2.41 26.82 -4.43
N ASN A 45 2.45 27.11 -5.73
CA ASN A 45 1.29 27.55 -6.53
C ASN A 45 0.85 26.52 -7.58
N GLY A 46 1.35 25.29 -7.49
CA GLY A 46 1.11 24.27 -8.50
C GLY A 46 -0.17 23.47 -8.25
N PHE A 47 -0.77 23.57 -7.05
CA PHE A 47 -2.12 23.07 -6.80
C PHE A 47 -3.10 23.91 -7.60
N ASN A 48 -3.67 23.31 -8.64
CA ASN A 48 -4.49 23.99 -9.63
C ASN A 48 -5.90 23.40 -9.69
N ARG A 49 -6.73 23.97 -10.56
CA ARG A 49 -8.13 23.51 -10.75
C ARG A 49 -8.24 22.05 -11.17
N GLU A 50 -7.25 21.49 -11.87
CA GLU A 50 -7.27 20.08 -12.28
C GLU A 50 -7.08 19.16 -11.06
N HIS A 51 -6.18 19.52 -10.14
CA HIS A 51 -6.04 18.81 -8.87
C HIS A 51 -7.34 18.89 -8.05
N LEU A 52 -7.89 20.09 -7.88
CA LEU A 52 -9.12 20.28 -7.10
C LEU A 52 -10.32 19.57 -7.72
N ALA A 53 -10.41 19.48 -9.05
CA ALA A 53 -11.47 18.73 -9.72
C ALA A 53 -11.28 17.20 -9.63
N ALA A 54 -10.03 16.72 -9.64
CA ALA A 54 -9.71 15.30 -9.57
C ALA A 54 -10.14 14.67 -8.24
N LEU A 55 -9.93 15.38 -7.13
CA LEU A 55 -10.21 14.89 -5.78
C LEU A 55 -11.69 14.46 -5.60
N PRO A 56 -12.71 15.34 -5.78
CA PRO A 56 -14.10 14.95 -5.63
C PRO A 56 -14.56 14.02 -6.76
N TYR A 57 -13.99 14.13 -7.97
CA TYR A 57 -14.30 13.23 -9.07
C TYR A 57 -13.99 11.77 -8.72
N HIS A 58 -12.89 11.53 -8.00
CA HIS A 58 -12.50 10.19 -7.53
C HIS A 58 -13.02 9.84 -6.12
N GLY A 59 -13.82 10.71 -5.50
CA GLY A 59 -14.45 10.45 -4.21
C GLY A 59 -13.53 10.65 -2.99
N VAL A 60 -12.43 11.39 -3.15
CA VAL A 60 -11.55 11.76 -2.04
C VAL A 60 -12.31 12.64 -1.05
N LYS A 61 -12.26 12.25 0.22
CA LYS A 61 -12.96 12.93 1.33
C LYS A 61 -12.02 13.74 2.20
N ARG A 62 -10.73 13.40 2.21
CA ARG A 62 -9.73 14.00 3.08
C ARG A 62 -8.39 14.18 2.38
N VAL A 63 -7.74 15.30 2.67
CA VAL A 63 -6.38 15.62 2.22
C VAL A 63 -5.50 16.02 3.40
N LEU A 64 -4.36 15.34 3.52
CA LEU A 64 -3.26 15.64 4.43
C LEU A 64 -2.23 16.50 3.66
N ILE A 65 -2.20 17.80 3.91
CA ILE A 65 -1.32 18.77 3.25
C ILE A 65 0.06 18.76 3.92
N ALA A 66 1.03 18.18 3.23
CA ALA A 66 2.42 17.99 3.66
C ALA A 66 3.37 18.88 2.85
N PHE A 67 3.16 20.20 2.91
CA PHE A 67 4.11 21.17 2.35
C PHE A 67 5.19 21.50 3.38
N ASP A 68 6.30 22.05 2.90
CA ASP A 68 7.45 22.51 3.66
C ASP A 68 7.03 23.34 4.87
N ARG A 69 7.77 23.19 5.97
CA ARG A 69 7.53 23.96 7.19
C ARG A 69 8.28 25.29 7.16
N ASP A 70 7.90 26.13 6.21
CA ASP A 70 8.34 27.51 6.09
C ASP A 70 7.16 28.46 5.82
N GLU A 71 7.46 29.75 5.67
CA GLU A 71 6.44 30.78 5.47
C GLU A 71 5.68 30.62 4.14
N ALA A 72 6.34 30.11 3.09
CA ALA A 72 5.75 29.92 1.77
C ALA A 72 4.83 28.71 1.76
N GLY A 73 5.32 27.57 2.27
CA GLY A 73 4.56 26.32 2.41
C GLY A 73 3.37 26.49 3.35
N ASP A 74 3.49 27.23 4.45
CA ASP A 74 2.37 27.50 5.37
C ASP A 74 1.27 28.34 4.70
N ARG A 75 1.62 29.38 3.93
CA ARG A 75 0.64 30.14 3.14
C ARG A 75 -0.01 29.29 2.04
N GLY A 76 0.80 28.52 1.31
CA GLY A 76 0.32 27.63 0.26
C GLY A 76 -0.69 26.61 0.81
N ALA A 77 -0.36 26.00 1.95
CA ALA A 77 -1.24 25.05 2.61
C ALA A 77 -2.54 25.68 3.11
N ALA A 78 -2.51 26.92 3.60
CA ALA A 78 -3.72 27.64 3.99
C ALA A 78 -4.64 27.92 2.79
N ASN A 79 -4.08 28.32 1.64
CA ASN A 79 -4.84 28.55 0.41
C ASN A 79 -5.48 27.25 -0.10
N VAL A 80 -4.69 26.18 -0.20
CA VAL A 80 -5.19 24.86 -0.60
C VAL A 80 -6.28 24.36 0.35
N ALA A 81 -6.10 24.55 1.66
CA ALA A 81 -7.11 24.16 2.63
C ALA A 81 -8.42 24.91 2.44
N ALA A 82 -8.39 26.21 2.13
CA ALA A 82 -9.59 26.99 1.86
C ALA A 82 -10.37 26.40 0.66
N ASP A 83 -9.67 26.12 -0.45
CA ASP A 83 -10.26 25.53 -1.65
C ASP A 83 -10.87 24.13 -1.38
N LEU A 84 -10.16 23.29 -0.60
CA LEU A 84 -10.63 21.96 -0.23
C LEU A 84 -11.88 22.02 0.65
N LEU A 85 -11.90 22.89 1.65
CA LEU A 85 -13.03 23.05 2.55
C LEU A 85 -14.26 23.58 1.82
N GLU A 86 -14.09 24.51 0.88
CA GLU A 86 -15.18 24.99 0.01
C GLU A 86 -15.73 23.86 -0.86
N ALA A 87 -14.87 22.94 -1.32
CA ALA A 87 -15.27 21.73 -2.03
C ALA A 87 -15.84 20.62 -1.13
N GLY A 88 -15.94 20.84 0.20
CA GLY A 88 -16.45 19.86 1.16
C GLY A 88 -15.48 18.72 1.48
N ILE A 89 -14.19 18.91 1.20
CA ILE A 89 -13.11 17.96 1.48
C ILE A 89 -12.42 18.36 2.78
N GLU A 90 -12.16 17.38 3.64
CA GLU A 90 -11.45 17.57 4.89
C GLU A 90 -9.98 17.97 4.63
N ALA A 91 -9.55 19.12 5.14
CA ALA A 91 -8.16 19.60 5.03
C ALA A 91 -7.41 19.51 6.36
N TRP A 92 -6.26 18.84 6.35
CA TRP A 92 -5.41 18.64 7.52
C TRP A 92 -3.96 19.05 7.20
N ARG A 93 -3.29 19.73 8.13
CA ARG A 93 -1.89 20.16 8.00
C ARG A 93 -0.96 19.15 8.65
N VAL A 94 -0.06 18.56 7.87
CA VAL A 94 1.09 17.82 8.43
C VAL A 94 2.13 18.84 8.89
N GLN A 95 2.63 18.71 10.13
CA GLN A 95 3.61 19.64 10.70
C GLN A 95 4.97 18.97 10.87
N PHE A 96 5.89 19.23 9.93
CA PHE A 96 7.30 18.88 10.09
C PHE A 96 8.01 19.83 11.07
N PRO A 97 9.24 19.49 11.53
CA PRO A 97 10.08 20.46 12.24
C PRO A 97 10.32 21.73 11.43
N PRO A 98 10.50 22.91 12.07
CA PRO A 98 10.70 24.17 11.36
C PRO A 98 11.83 24.12 10.33
N GLY A 99 11.56 24.61 9.12
CA GLY A 99 12.51 24.66 8.01
C GLY A 99 12.80 23.31 7.35
N MET A 100 11.97 22.28 7.59
CA MET A 100 12.10 20.97 6.94
C MET A 100 10.93 20.69 5.99
N ASP A 101 11.26 19.98 4.91
CA ASP A 101 10.31 19.28 4.05
C ASP A 101 10.18 17.80 4.48
N ALA A 102 9.39 17.02 3.74
CA ALA A 102 9.19 15.60 4.06
C ALA A 102 10.46 14.77 3.83
N ASN A 103 11.20 15.08 2.77
CA ASN A 103 12.45 14.40 2.42
C ASN A 103 13.54 14.61 3.48
N ASP A 104 13.79 15.85 3.89
CA ASP A 104 14.72 16.24 4.94
C ASP A 104 14.36 15.57 6.27
N TYR A 105 13.08 15.58 6.62
CA TYR A 105 12.60 14.95 7.84
C TYR A 105 12.83 13.43 7.81
N ALA A 106 12.53 12.77 6.68
CA ALA A 106 12.79 11.34 6.48
C ALA A 106 14.27 11.00 6.57
N LEU A 107 15.15 11.76 5.90
CA LEU A 107 16.60 11.54 5.89
C LEU A 107 17.22 11.66 7.29
N LYS A 108 16.72 12.60 8.12
CA LYS A 108 17.22 12.83 9.49
C LYS A 108 16.68 11.84 10.52
N SER A 109 15.65 11.06 10.18
CA SER A 109 14.94 10.20 11.14
C SER A 109 15.56 8.82 11.38
N GLY A 110 16.36 8.29 10.45
CA GLY A 110 16.85 6.91 10.47
C GLY A 110 15.80 5.82 10.18
N ASN A 111 14.50 6.14 10.28
CA ASN A 111 13.38 5.29 9.86
C ASN A 111 12.26 6.17 9.28
N ALA A 112 12.29 6.33 7.95
CA ALA A 112 11.37 7.21 7.23
C ALA A 112 9.90 6.79 7.36
N GLU A 113 9.59 5.50 7.30
CA GLU A 113 8.22 4.97 7.43
C GLU A 113 7.61 5.38 8.76
N HIS A 114 8.33 5.13 9.85
CA HIS A 114 7.84 5.45 11.19
C HIS A 114 7.72 6.96 11.42
N ALA A 115 8.73 7.75 11.01
CA ALA A 115 8.73 9.19 11.21
C ALA A 115 7.60 9.87 10.44
N LEU A 116 7.47 9.57 9.14
CA LEU A 116 6.41 10.13 8.31
C LEU A 116 5.03 9.67 8.78
N GLY A 117 4.89 8.41 9.20
CA GLY A 117 3.65 7.89 9.79
C GLY A 117 3.22 8.69 11.04
N LEU A 118 4.17 9.00 11.93
CA LEU A 118 3.89 9.81 13.11
C LEU A 118 3.45 11.24 12.73
N ALA A 119 4.12 11.86 11.75
CA ALA A 119 3.76 13.19 11.28
C ALA A 119 2.34 13.23 10.69
N LEU A 120 1.94 12.19 9.94
CA LEU A 120 0.58 12.06 9.40
C LEU A 120 -0.46 11.87 10.52
N GLN A 121 -0.16 11.04 11.53
CA GLN A 121 -1.05 10.84 12.69
C GLN A 121 -1.25 12.11 13.53
N GLN A 122 -0.24 12.98 13.55
CA GLN A 122 -0.25 14.25 14.28
C GLN A 122 -0.75 15.44 13.44
N ALA A 123 -1.30 15.18 12.25
CA ALA A 123 -1.79 16.25 11.39
C ALA A 123 -2.90 17.07 12.08
N VAL A 124 -2.90 18.37 11.82
CA VAL A 124 -3.77 19.34 12.48
C VAL A 124 -4.92 19.73 11.56
N TRP A 125 -6.16 19.61 12.02
CA TRP A 125 -7.34 20.02 11.29
C TRP A 125 -7.32 21.52 10.94
N LEU A 126 -7.65 21.88 9.69
CA LEU A 126 -7.67 23.26 9.21
C LEU A 126 -9.08 23.84 8.98
N GLY A 127 -10.15 23.07 9.20
CA GLY A 127 -11.53 23.55 9.03
C GLY A 127 -12.09 24.29 10.25
N GLN A 128 -13.32 24.78 10.10
CA GLN A 128 -14.06 25.48 11.17
C GLN A 128 -14.80 24.47 12.06
N GLY A 129 -14.69 24.62 13.38
CA GLY A 129 -15.36 23.75 14.36
C GLY A 129 -14.54 22.54 14.81
N THR A 130 -15.19 21.57 15.47
CA THR A 130 -14.55 20.35 15.98
C THR A 130 -14.29 19.38 14.83
N ALA A 131 -13.06 18.87 14.72
CA ALA A 131 -12.67 17.92 13.67
C ALA A 131 -13.63 16.69 13.65
N PRO A 132 -14.13 16.27 12.48
CA PRO A 132 -14.83 15.00 12.33
C PRO A 132 -13.92 13.85 12.79
N GLY A 133 -14.48 12.90 13.54
CA GLY A 133 -13.75 11.87 14.29
C GLY A 133 -12.51 11.32 13.60
N ALA A 134 -11.34 11.55 14.22
CA ALA A 134 -10.06 11.00 13.83
C ALA A 134 -10.05 9.48 14.05
N VAL A 135 -10.67 8.75 13.12
CA VAL A 135 -10.52 7.31 12.98
C VAL A 135 -9.61 7.10 11.78
N PHE A 136 -8.33 6.86 12.06
CA PHE A 136 -7.34 6.52 11.03
C PHE A 136 -7.61 5.09 10.57
N SER A 137 -8.35 4.97 9.47
CA SER A 137 -8.46 3.71 8.72
C SER A 137 -7.63 3.86 7.46
N HIS A 138 -6.43 3.29 7.45
CA HIS A 138 -5.76 2.94 6.20
C HIS A 138 -6.56 1.80 5.54
N GLU A 139 -7.59 2.18 4.80
CA GLU A 139 -8.52 1.24 4.16
C GLU A 139 -7.93 0.78 2.82
N ARG A 140 -7.57 -0.50 2.77
CA ARG A 140 -7.36 -1.27 1.53
C ARG A 140 -8.68 -1.31 0.74
N PRO A 141 -8.68 -1.19 -0.60
CA PRO A 141 -9.92 -1.16 -1.37
C PRO A 141 -10.60 -2.54 -1.42
N VAL A 142 -11.91 -2.57 -1.13
CA VAL A 142 -12.80 -3.70 -1.46
C VAL A 142 -14.17 -3.16 -1.93
N SER A 143 -14.66 -3.69 -3.05
CA SER A 143 -16.04 -3.57 -3.55
C SER A 143 -16.86 -4.82 -3.11
N PRO A 144 -18.19 -4.88 -3.34
CA PRO A 144 -19.24 -4.09 -2.68
C PRO A 144 -20.36 -4.98 -2.07
N SER A 145 -21.38 -4.32 -1.49
CA SER A 145 -22.76 -4.81 -1.18
C SER A 145 -22.93 -5.46 0.21
N VAL A 146 -23.97 -5.27 1.05
CA VAL A 146 -25.34 -4.72 1.00
C VAL A 146 -25.74 -4.27 2.43
N THR A 147 -26.50 -3.16 2.54
CA THR A 147 -27.57 -2.77 3.51
C THR A 147 -27.64 -3.50 4.88
N GLU A 148 -27.68 -2.83 6.03
CA GLU A 148 -28.89 -2.21 6.61
C GLU A 148 -28.63 -1.32 7.86
N LYS A 149 -29.68 -0.55 8.18
CA LYS A 149 -29.80 0.59 9.12
C LYS A 149 -29.91 0.20 10.62
N PRO A 150 -29.90 1.20 11.54
CA PRO A 150 -29.37 1.06 12.90
C PRO A 150 -30.45 0.79 13.97
N HIS A 151 -30.03 0.27 15.13
CA HIS A 151 -30.80 0.41 16.36
C HIS A 151 -29.95 0.64 17.61
N ASN A 152 -30.56 1.37 18.52
CA ASN A 152 -30.03 2.14 19.64
C ASN A 152 -29.51 1.31 20.84
N ALA A 153 -28.56 1.95 21.53
CA ALA A 153 -28.48 2.19 22.97
C ALA A 153 -28.50 1.03 23.98
N ASP A 154 -27.37 0.97 24.69
CA ASP A 154 -27.24 1.13 26.15
C ASP A 154 -27.02 -0.09 27.07
N VAL A 155 -25.99 0.09 27.89
CA VAL A 155 -25.71 -0.42 29.25
C VAL A 155 -25.24 -1.87 29.50
N ALA A 156 -24.06 -1.91 30.16
CA ALA A 156 -23.59 -2.82 31.21
C ALA A 156 -22.65 -4.02 30.89
N LYS A 157 -21.43 -3.83 31.40
CA LYS A 157 -20.28 -4.72 31.75
C LYS A 157 -20.63 -5.74 32.88
N PRO A 158 -19.80 -6.74 33.29
CA PRO A 158 -18.52 -7.31 32.79
C PRO A 158 -18.47 -8.86 32.61
N ALA A 159 -17.32 -9.31 32.06
CA ALA A 159 -16.58 -10.56 32.36
C ALA A 159 -16.86 -11.82 31.52
N ALA A 160 -15.90 -12.18 30.67
CA ALA A 160 -15.25 -13.49 30.62
C ALA A 160 -14.08 -13.47 29.62
N LEU A 161 -12.98 -14.16 29.93
CA LEU A 161 -11.86 -14.42 29.02
C LEU A 161 -12.36 -15.12 27.75
N ALA A 162 -11.98 -14.60 26.58
CA ALA A 162 -11.96 -15.36 25.33
C ALA A 162 -10.79 -14.87 24.47
N ALA A 163 -10.04 -15.82 23.92
CA ALA A 163 -8.87 -15.61 23.08
C ALA A 163 -9.21 -14.78 21.82
N PRO A 164 -8.25 -14.03 21.24
CA PRO A 164 -8.47 -13.33 19.98
C PRO A 164 -8.73 -14.33 18.84
N PRO A 165 -9.71 -14.08 17.96
CA PRO A 165 -9.92 -14.89 16.78
C PRO A 165 -8.74 -14.72 15.80
N GLU A 166 -8.22 -15.83 15.28
CA GLU A 166 -7.22 -15.84 14.22
C GLU A 166 -7.76 -15.11 12.98
N LEU A 167 -7.01 -14.12 12.52
CA LEU A 167 -7.27 -13.39 11.28
C LEU A 167 -7.05 -14.35 10.10
N THR A 168 -8.13 -14.90 9.55
CA THR A 168 -8.09 -15.71 8.33
C THR A 168 -7.58 -14.85 7.16
N VAL A 169 -6.34 -15.12 6.72
CA VAL A 169 -5.72 -14.50 5.55
C VAL A 169 -6.49 -14.90 4.30
N ALA A 170 -6.92 -13.92 3.50
CA ALA A 170 -7.59 -14.20 2.23
C ALA A 170 -6.68 -15.05 1.31
N PRO A 171 -7.18 -16.17 0.75
CA PRO A 171 -6.37 -17.08 -0.05
C PRO A 171 -5.92 -16.41 -1.35
N VAL A 172 -4.64 -16.52 -1.68
CA VAL A 172 -4.12 -16.09 -2.99
C VAL A 172 -4.56 -17.13 -4.02
N PRO A 173 -5.34 -16.76 -5.05
CA PRO A 173 -5.79 -17.72 -6.06
C PRO A 173 -4.59 -18.33 -6.78
N CYS A 174 -4.39 -19.64 -6.64
CA CYS A 174 -3.37 -20.39 -7.35
C CYS A 174 -3.95 -21.67 -7.97
N GLU A 175 -3.57 -21.96 -9.21
CA GLU A 175 -3.91 -23.21 -9.88
C GLU A 175 -2.76 -24.20 -9.68
N ARG A 176 -3.06 -25.39 -9.15
CA ARG A 176 -2.08 -26.48 -9.03
C ARG A 176 -2.20 -27.42 -10.23
N THR A 177 -1.13 -27.57 -11.00
CA THR A 177 -1.13 -28.50 -12.15
C THR A 177 -1.00 -29.95 -11.70
N ALA A 178 -1.38 -30.89 -12.57
CA ALA A 178 -1.23 -32.33 -12.34
C ALA A 178 0.22 -32.78 -12.05
N CYS A 179 1.20 -31.96 -12.45
CA CYS A 179 2.64 -32.20 -12.21
C CYS A 179 3.13 -31.59 -10.88
N GLY A 180 2.25 -31.00 -10.07
CA GLY A 180 2.60 -30.38 -8.79
C GLY A 180 3.18 -28.97 -8.89
N GLU A 181 2.98 -28.29 -10.03
CA GLU A 181 3.43 -26.92 -10.25
C GLU A 181 2.35 -25.94 -9.80
N LEU A 182 2.75 -24.81 -9.20
CA LEU A 182 1.82 -23.76 -8.77
C LEU A 182 1.84 -22.63 -9.79
N LEU A 183 0.66 -22.20 -10.23
CA LEU A 183 0.47 -21.08 -11.15
C LEU A 183 -0.30 -19.96 -10.45
N MET A 184 0.25 -18.74 -10.49
CA MET A 184 -0.39 -17.53 -10.00
C MET A 184 -0.44 -16.50 -11.14
N LYS A 185 -1.64 -16.02 -11.47
CA LYS A 185 -1.83 -14.96 -12.47
C LYS A 185 -1.80 -13.59 -11.79
N SER A 186 -1.07 -12.64 -12.39
CA SER A 186 -1.04 -11.25 -11.94
C SER A 186 -0.98 -10.30 -13.14
N GLY A 187 -2.12 -9.70 -13.48
CA GLY A 187 -2.23 -8.85 -14.66
C GLY A 187 -1.87 -9.64 -15.93
N PRO A 188 -0.94 -9.13 -16.77
CA PRO A 188 -0.50 -9.83 -17.98
C PRO A 188 0.54 -10.93 -17.70
N ARG A 189 0.96 -11.13 -16.44
CA ARG A 189 2.03 -12.06 -16.08
C ARG A 189 1.50 -13.32 -15.42
N VAL A 190 2.11 -14.45 -15.79
CA VAL A 190 1.92 -15.74 -15.17
C VAL A 190 3.17 -16.13 -14.41
N TRP A 191 3.02 -16.34 -13.12
CA TRP A 191 4.06 -16.82 -12.21
C TRP A 191 3.90 -18.33 -12.03
N ARG A 192 4.95 -19.08 -12.32
CA ARG A 192 4.98 -20.54 -12.18
C ARG A 192 6.05 -20.92 -11.17
N VAL A 193 5.67 -21.63 -10.12
CA VAL A 193 6.58 -22.14 -9.10
C VAL A 193 6.67 -23.67 -9.20
N ARG A 194 7.91 -24.17 -9.15
CA ARG A 194 8.25 -25.60 -9.15
C ARG A 194 9.21 -25.93 -8.02
N GLY A 195 9.24 -27.20 -7.63
CA GLY A 195 10.23 -27.70 -6.67
C GLY A 195 9.94 -27.34 -5.22
N MET A 196 8.67 -27.02 -4.89
CA MET A 196 8.20 -26.85 -3.52
C MET A 196 8.25 -28.20 -2.78
N LYS A 197 9.43 -28.56 -2.30
CA LYS A 197 9.68 -29.75 -1.49
C LYS A 197 9.92 -29.31 -0.04
N LYS A 198 9.51 -30.15 0.91
CA LYS A 198 9.78 -29.94 2.34
C LYS A 198 11.31 -29.92 2.52
N SER A 199 11.85 -28.76 2.89
CA SER A 199 13.26 -28.65 3.24
C SER A 199 13.46 -29.28 4.62
N PRO A 200 14.51 -30.11 4.83
CA PRO A 200 14.84 -30.64 6.15
C PRO A 200 15.38 -29.57 7.09
N VAL A 201 15.75 -28.40 6.56
CA VAL A 201 16.24 -27.26 7.33
C VAL A 201 15.07 -26.31 7.60
N PRO A 202 14.80 -25.94 8.86
CA PRO A 202 13.78 -24.93 9.17
C PRO A 202 14.15 -23.59 8.52
N ASP A 203 13.14 -22.82 8.12
CA ASP A 203 13.31 -21.46 7.57
C ASP A 203 14.03 -21.38 6.20
N VAL A 204 14.01 -22.48 5.42
CA VAL A 204 14.54 -22.51 4.05
C VAL A 204 13.44 -22.92 3.08
N MET A 205 13.11 -22.06 2.11
CA MET A 205 12.12 -22.33 1.07
C MET A 205 12.75 -22.18 -0.32
N LYS A 206 13.51 -23.21 -0.72
CA LYS A 206 14.16 -23.25 -2.04
C LYS A 206 13.18 -23.71 -3.13
N VAL A 207 12.92 -22.83 -4.09
CA VAL A 207 11.97 -23.06 -5.20
C VAL A 207 12.53 -22.54 -6.52
N ASN A 208 12.07 -23.13 -7.62
CA ASN A 208 12.29 -22.59 -8.96
C ASN A 208 11.08 -21.72 -9.34
N VAL A 209 11.32 -20.44 -9.61
CA VAL A 209 10.26 -19.48 -9.92
C VAL A 209 10.48 -18.97 -11.35
N GLN A 210 9.43 -19.05 -12.15
CA GLN A 210 9.35 -18.42 -13.47
C GLN A 210 8.29 -17.33 -13.44
N VAL A 211 8.58 -16.19 -14.03
CA VAL A 211 7.60 -15.16 -14.38
C VAL A 211 7.62 -14.96 -15.89
N ARG A 212 6.44 -14.98 -16.52
CA ARG A 212 6.26 -14.78 -17.96
C ARG A 212 5.20 -13.71 -18.18
N ASP A 213 5.47 -12.73 -19.02
CA ASP A 213 4.46 -11.82 -19.55
C ASP A 213 3.82 -12.42 -20.81
N GLU A 214 2.51 -12.65 -20.78
CA GLU A 214 1.75 -13.22 -21.90
C GLU A 214 1.58 -12.23 -23.05
N THR A 215 1.74 -10.93 -22.80
CA THR A 215 1.58 -9.89 -23.83
C THR A 215 2.84 -9.75 -24.67
N SER A 216 4.00 -9.67 -24.01
CA SER A 216 5.30 -9.52 -24.68
C SER A 216 5.99 -10.86 -25.00
N GLY A 217 5.62 -11.95 -24.30
CA GLY A 217 6.30 -13.24 -24.38
C GLY A 217 7.61 -13.32 -23.61
N LEU A 218 8.07 -12.22 -23.02
CA LEU A 218 9.28 -12.15 -22.20
C LEU A 218 9.10 -12.96 -20.91
N PHE A 219 10.17 -13.62 -20.47
CA PHE A 219 10.14 -14.41 -19.25
C PHE A 219 11.50 -14.44 -18.56
N HIS A 220 11.46 -14.60 -17.24
CA HIS A 220 12.63 -14.86 -16.41
C HIS A 220 12.40 -16.14 -15.58
N VAL A 221 13.44 -16.93 -15.37
CA VAL A 221 13.38 -18.15 -14.52
C VAL A 221 14.68 -18.34 -13.75
N ASP A 222 14.56 -18.57 -12.46
CA ASP A 222 15.72 -18.84 -11.59
C ASP A 222 15.30 -19.64 -10.34
N THR A 223 16.28 -20.18 -9.62
CA THR A 223 16.10 -20.93 -8.37
C THR A 223 16.59 -20.09 -7.20
N LEU A 224 15.68 -19.75 -6.29
CA LEU A 224 15.97 -18.95 -5.12
C LEU A 224 15.43 -19.57 -3.83
N ASP A 225 15.95 -19.09 -2.72
CA ASP A 225 15.32 -19.27 -1.42
C ASP A 225 14.39 -18.08 -1.17
N MET A 226 13.10 -18.37 -1.03
CA MET A 226 12.06 -17.38 -0.84
C MET A 226 12.11 -16.73 0.54
N TYR A 227 12.76 -17.32 1.56
CA TYR A 227 12.97 -16.65 2.85
C TYR A 227 14.23 -15.80 2.88
N HIS A 228 15.19 -16.04 1.98
CA HIS A 228 16.43 -15.27 1.91
C HIS A 228 16.27 -13.94 1.14
N ALA A 229 16.26 -12.81 1.87
CA ALA A 229 15.98 -11.48 1.31
C ALA A 229 16.88 -11.07 0.12
N ARG A 230 18.18 -11.38 0.18
CA ARG A 230 19.11 -11.08 -0.92
C ARG A 230 18.80 -11.90 -2.18
N HIS A 231 18.34 -13.14 -2.03
CA HIS A 231 17.99 -13.97 -3.18
C HIS A 231 16.72 -13.43 -3.85
N ARG A 232 15.72 -13.04 -3.05
CA ARG A 232 14.52 -12.36 -3.57
C ARG A 232 14.87 -11.07 -4.32
N GLN A 233 15.72 -10.22 -3.73
CA GLN A 233 16.10 -8.95 -4.36
C GLN A 233 16.82 -9.15 -5.70
N ASN A 234 17.73 -10.14 -5.78
CA ASN A 234 18.42 -10.49 -7.01
C ASN A 234 17.44 -10.98 -8.09
N TYR A 235 16.56 -11.92 -7.74
CA TYR A 235 15.52 -12.41 -8.65
C TYR A 235 14.65 -11.28 -9.18
N ILE A 236 14.17 -10.41 -8.29
CA ILE A 236 13.29 -9.28 -8.64
C ILE A 236 14.00 -8.30 -9.58
N SER A 237 15.27 -7.98 -9.32
CA SER A 237 16.05 -7.08 -10.16
C SER A 237 16.26 -7.64 -11.57
N THR A 238 16.64 -8.92 -11.68
CA THR A 238 16.88 -9.57 -12.97
C THR A 238 15.57 -9.75 -13.75
N ALA A 239 14.51 -10.21 -13.09
CA ALA A 239 13.19 -10.34 -13.70
C ALA A 239 12.63 -9.00 -14.20
N ALA A 240 12.80 -7.91 -13.45
CA ALA A 240 12.35 -6.59 -13.90
C ALA A 240 13.07 -6.14 -15.18
N GLN A 241 14.37 -6.40 -15.28
CA GLN A 241 15.15 -6.08 -16.49
C GLN A 241 14.73 -6.95 -17.68
N GLU A 242 14.62 -8.27 -17.49
CA GLU A 242 14.30 -9.20 -18.59
C GLU A 242 12.86 -9.08 -19.09
N LEU A 243 11.92 -8.71 -18.23
CA LEU A 243 10.52 -8.49 -18.63
C LEU A 243 10.24 -7.05 -19.06
N GLU A 244 11.26 -6.19 -19.10
CA GLU A 244 11.12 -4.74 -19.35
C GLU A 244 10.01 -4.13 -18.48
N CYS A 245 9.93 -4.60 -17.25
CA CYS A 245 8.87 -4.28 -16.31
C CYS A 245 9.41 -3.43 -15.17
N GLU A 246 8.57 -2.56 -14.63
CA GLU A 246 8.96 -1.74 -13.50
C GLU A 246 9.26 -2.60 -12.26
N LEU A 247 10.37 -2.32 -11.58
CA LEU A 247 10.91 -3.13 -10.49
C LEU A 247 9.91 -3.31 -9.33
N SER A 248 9.15 -2.28 -8.99
CA SER A 248 8.15 -2.33 -7.92
C SER A 248 6.94 -3.21 -8.28
N VAL A 249 6.59 -3.33 -9.57
CA VAL A 249 5.57 -4.28 -10.05
C VAL A 249 6.03 -5.72 -9.80
N ILE A 250 7.24 -6.07 -10.25
CA ILE A 250 7.80 -7.41 -10.03
C ILE A 250 7.99 -7.69 -8.54
N LYS A 251 8.41 -6.70 -7.74
CA LYS A 251 8.54 -6.82 -6.28
C LYS A 251 7.21 -7.13 -5.59
N ARG A 252 6.14 -6.43 -5.96
CA ARG A 252 4.78 -6.65 -5.41
C ARG A 252 4.27 -8.04 -5.76
N GLU A 253 4.48 -8.47 -7.00
CA GLU A 253 4.04 -9.79 -7.47
C GLU A 253 4.85 -10.91 -6.81
N ALA A 254 6.17 -10.76 -6.69
CA ALA A 254 7.03 -11.69 -5.95
C ALA A 254 6.60 -11.84 -4.47
N GLY A 255 6.13 -10.74 -3.85
CA GLY A 255 5.54 -10.79 -2.50
C GLY A 255 4.25 -11.61 -2.44
N ARG A 256 3.40 -11.55 -3.47
CA ARG A 256 2.22 -12.41 -3.57
C ARG A 256 2.57 -13.87 -3.79
N VAL A 257 3.65 -14.15 -4.54
CA VAL A 257 4.18 -15.51 -4.69
C VAL A 257 4.65 -16.07 -3.35
N LEU A 258 5.36 -15.27 -2.54
CA LEU A 258 5.77 -15.69 -1.20
C LEU A 258 4.56 -16.08 -0.34
N LEU A 259 3.55 -15.21 -0.27
CA LEU A 259 2.33 -15.45 0.50
C LEU A 259 1.58 -16.70 0.00
N MET A 260 1.50 -16.90 -1.31
CA MET A 260 0.92 -18.11 -1.91
C MET A 260 1.67 -19.37 -1.46
N LEU A 261 3.00 -19.32 -1.43
CA LEU A 261 3.82 -20.47 -1.02
C LEU A 261 3.67 -20.78 0.47
N GLU A 262 3.59 -19.77 1.33
CA GLU A 262 3.31 -19.94 2.76
C GLU A 262 1.95 -20.61 2.98
N GLN A 263 0.89 -20.13 2.32
CA GLN A 263 -0.45 -20.73 2.39
C GLN A 263 -0.46 -22.20 1.94
N GLN A 264 0.31 -22.54 0.89
CA GLN A 264 0.44 -23.91 0.42
C GLN A 264 1.28 -24.79 1.37
N GLN A 265 2.28 -24.23 2.07
CA GLN A 265 3.00 -24.95 3.12
C GLN A 265 2.08 -25.26 4.31
N ASP A 266 1.31 -24.29 4.76
CA ASP A 266 0.39 -24.44 5.90
C ASP A 266 -0.68 -25.49 5.60
N ALA A 267 -1.29 -25.44 4.41
CA ALA A 267 -2.27 -26.43 3.98
C ALA A 267 -1.67 -27.85 3.91
N GLN A 268 -0.42 -27.99 3.46
CA GLN A 268 0.26 -29.29 3.43
C GLN A 268 0.61 -29.78 4.85
N GLN A 269 1.00 -28.90 5.77
CA GLN A 269 1.27 -29.25 7.16
C GLN A 269 0.00 -29.71 7.90
N GLN A 270 -1.12 -29.05 7.64
CA GLN A 270 -2.43 -29.44 8.19
C GLN A 270 -2.84 -30.83 7.67
N ALA A 271 -2.72 -31.07 6.36
CA ALA A 271 -3.01 -32.38 5.76
C ALA A 271 -2.07 -33.50 6.27
N ASP A 272 -0.77 -33.22 6.43
CA ASP A 272 0.20 -34.16 6.99
C ASP A 272 -0.14 -34.50 8.46
N ALA A 273 -0.57 -33.51 9.25
CA ALA A 273 -0.95 -33.69 10.65
C ALA A 273 -2.24 -34.51 10.81
N GLU A 274 -3.23 -34.29 9.93
CA GLU A 274 -4.46 -35.08 9.88
C GLU A 274 -4.17 -36.54 9.47
N ALA A 275 -3.28 -36.76 8.50
CA ALA A 275 -2.92 -38.10 8.03
C ALA A 275 -2.07 -38.90 9.04
N SER A 276 -1.26 -38.23 9.86
CA SER A 276 -0.43 -38.87 10.91
C SER A 276 -1.18 -39.06 12.24
N GLY A 277 -2.37 -38.47 12.38
CA GLY A 277 -3.24 -38.57 13.57
C GLY A 277 -4.27 -39.70 13.54
N THR A 278 -4.26 -40.52 12.47
CA THR A 278 -4.97 -41.80 12.33
C THR A 278 -3.99 -42.96 12.33
#